data_AF-A0A4Y2S283-F1
#
_entry.id   AF-A0A4Y2S283-F1
#
_cell.length_a   1.000
_cell.length_b   1.000
_cell.length_c   1.000
_cell.angle_alpha   90.00
_cell.angle_beta   90.00
_cell.angle_gamma   90.00
#
_symmetry.space_group_name_H-M   'P 1'
#
loop_
_entity.id
_entity.type
_entity.pdbx_description
1 polymer ?
#
loop_
_entity_poly.entity_id
_entity_poly.type
_entity_poly.pdbx_seq_one_letter_code
_entity_poly.pdbx_strand_id
1 'polypeptide(L)'
;MLLEFWNSVLFVDESKYNVFGSDGKQIVWRKSNSELEMKILTPSARHGGGSQMVLGCMSAVGVGNLHFIEGMMDKYMYLDILKQNLKQSAEKMGILPHYKFYQDNDPKHNAHICRLWALYHCPQSN
;
A
#
# COMPACT_ATOMS: atom_id res chain seq x y z
N MET A 1 20.38 14.89 -0.34
CA MET A 1 19.22 14.95 -1.26
C MET A 1 18.47 16.24 -0.97
N LEU A 2 18.14 17.04 -1.98
CA LEU A 2 17.46 18.34 -1.80
C LEU A 2 15.98 18.13 -1.45
N LEU A 3 15.39 19.02 -0.65
CA LEU A 3 13.96 18.97 -0.32
C LEU A 3 13.07 18.96 -1.58
N GLU A 4 13.51 19.67 -2.61
CA GLU A 4 12.88 19.73 -3.94
C GLU A 4 12.75 18.35 -4.59
N PHE A 5 13.65 17.41 -4.29
CA PHE A 5 13.55 16.04 -4.80
C PHE A 5 12.28 15.35 -4.32
N TRP A 6 12.00 15.43 -3.01
CA TRP A 6 10.88 14.73 -2.36
C TRP A 6 9.52 15.31 -2.72
N ASN A 7 9.48 16.61 -3.07
CA ASN A 7 8.25 17.28 -3.49
C ASN A 7 7.66 16.69 -4.79
N SER A 8 8.47 16.00 -5.59
CA SER A 8 8.04 15.41 -6.86
C SER A 8 8.00 13.88 -6.83
N VAL A 9 8.14 13.22 -5.66
CA VAL A 9 8.09 11.76 -5.57
C VAL A 9 6.66 11.30 -5.38
N LEU A 10 6.25 10.31 -6.18
CA LEU A 10 4.99 9.58 -6.04
C LEU A 10 5.31 8.16 -5.59
N PHE A 11 5.03 7.88 -4.32
CA PHE A 11 5.16 6.55 -3.73
C PHE A 11 3.91 5.75 -3.99
N VAL A 12 4.07 4.47 -4.32
CA VAL A 12 2.99 3.50 -4.48
C VAL A 12 3.30 2.27 -3.65
N ASP A 13 2.30 1.80 -2.91
CA ASP A 13 2.45 0.64 -2.02
C ASP A 13 1.11 -0.09 -1.81
N GLU A 14 1.21 -1.34 -1.37
CA GLU A 14 0.08 -2.13 -0.90
C GLU A 14 -0.01 -2.15 0.61
N SER A 15 -1.22 -2.02 1.14
CA SER A 15 -1.47 -2.12 2.57
C SER A 15 -2.64 -3.03 2.88
N LYS A 16 -2.46 -3.88 3.89
CA LYS A 16 -3.50 -4.77 4.43
C LYS A 16 -4.19 -4.09 5.62
N TYR A 17 -5.51 -4.05 5.58
CA TYR A 17 -6.35 -3.57 6.68
C TYR A 17 -7.20 -4.72 7.22
N ASN A 18 -6.98 -5.10 8.47
CA ASN A 18 -7.77 -6.16 9.11
C ASN A 18 -9.13 -5.62 9.54
N VAL A 19 -10.19 -6.40 9.33
CA VAL A 19 -11.55 -6.05 9.78
C VAL A 19 -11.71 -6.33 11.28
N PHE A 20 -11.12 -7.43 11.76
CA PHE A 20 -11.11 -7.79 13.18
C PHE A 20 -9.69 -7.97 13.70
N GLY A 21 -9.39 -7.27 14.79
CA GLY A 21 -8.12 -7.37 15.48
C GLY A 21 -6.96 -6.69 14.75
N SER A 22 -5.78 -6.76 15.36
CA SER A 22 -4.52 -6.28 14.80
C SER A 22 -3.55 -7.46 14.72
N ASP A 23 -2.66 -7.43 13.71
CA ASP A 23 -1.51 -8.35 13.66
C ASP A 23 -0.47 -8.04 14.76
N GLY A 24 -0.60 -6.87 15.40
CA GLY A 24 0.28 -6.42 16.47
C GLY A 24 0.03 -7.12 17.80
N LYS A 25 1.03 -7.03 18.69
CA LYS A 25 0.90 -7.50 20.07
C LYS A 25 -0.13 -6.66 20.82
N GLN A 26 -1.06 -7.32 21.50
CA GLN A 26 -2.00 -6.66 22.39
C GLN A 26 -1.36 -6.51 23.78
N ILE A 27 -1.39 -5.30 24.31
CA ILE A 27 -0.86 -4.97 25.63
C ILE A 27 -2.05 -4.87 26.59
N VAL A 28 -2.02 -5.64 27.68
CA VAL A 28 -3.08 -5.70 28.69
C VAL A 28 -2.52 -5.47 30.09
N TRP A 29 -3.28 -4.76 30.92
CA TRP A 29 -2.99 -4.63 32.35
C TRP A 29 -3.69 -5.76 33.11
N ARG A 30 -2.94 -6.55 33.87
CA ARG A 30 -3.47 -7.72 34.58
C ARG A 30 -2.70 -7.98 35.89
N LYS A 31 -3.30 -8.77 36.78
CA LYS A 31 -2.62 -9.24 37.99
C LYS A 31 -1.66 -10.39 37.64
N SER A 32 -0.69 -10.64 38.51
CA SER A 32 0.18 -11.82 38.39
C SER A 32 -0.69 -13.09 38.44
N ASN A 33 -0.34 -14.08 37.61
CA ASN A 33 -1.04 -15.38 37.49
C ASN A 33 -2.48 -15.33 36.94
N SER A 34 -2.89 -14.23 36.29
CA SER A 34 -4.21 -14.08 35.67
C SER A 34 -4.21 -14.15 34.13
N GLU A 35 -3.18 -14.77 33.52
CA GLU A 35 -2.93 -14.85 32.07
C GLU A 35 -4.12 -15.45 31.30
N LEU A 36 -4.71 -16.50 31.86
CA LEU A 36 -5.69 -17.35 31.18
C LEU A 36 -7.14 -17.00 31.55
N GLU A 37 -7.35 -15.94 32.33
CA GLU A 37 -8.70 -15.47 32.63
C GLU A 37 -9.37 -14.96 31.34
N MET A 38 -10.59 -15.40 31.06
CA MET A 38 -11.29 -15.07 29.80
C MET A 38 -11.41 -13.56 29.54
N LYS A 39 -11.48 -12.74 30.58
CA LYS A 39 -11.51 -11.26 30.46
C LYS A 39 -10.17 -10.63 30.06
N ILE A 40 -9.07 -11.37 30.16
CA ILE A 40 -7.71 -10.94 29.79
C ILE A 40 -7.34 -11.47 28.39
N LEU A 41 -7.96 -12.55 27.95
CA LEU A 41 -7.75 -13.14 26.64
C LEU A 41 -8.54 -12.38 25.56
N THR A 42 -7.90 -12.18 24.41
CA THR A 42 -8.57 -11.67 23.22
C THR A 42 -9.19 -12.83 22.46
N PRO A 43 -10.50 -12.79 22.14
CA PRO A 43 -11.13 -13.78 21.27
C PRO A 43 -10.41 -13.87 19.92
N SER A 44 -10.09 -15.09 19.48
CA SER A 44 -9.59 -15.33 18.13
C SER A 44 -10.76 -15.59 17.18
N ALA A 45 -10.87 -14.84 16.09
CA ALA A 45 -11.80 -15.15 15.02
C ALA A 45 -11.35 -16.42 14.30
N ARG A 46 -12.23 -17.44 14.22
CA ARG A 46 -11.97 -18.59 13.32
C ARG A 46 -11.98 -18.05 11.89
N HIS A 47 -10.94 -18.39 11.11
CA HIS A 47 -10.68 -17.90 9.75
C HIS A 47 -10.14 -16.45 9.63
N GLY A 48 -9.49 -15.93 10.68
CA GLY A 48 -8.63 -14.75 10.56
C GLY A 48 -9.35 -13.40 10.48
N GLY A 49 -10.67 -13.35 10.72
CA GLY A 49 -11.40 -12.10 10.88
C GLY A 49 -11.56 -11.25 9.61
N GLY A 50 -11.05 -11.70 8.46
CA GLY A 50 -11.10 -10.96 7.21
C GLY A 50 -10.16 -9.74 7.17
N SER A 51 -9.67 -9.44 5.98
CA SER A 51 -8.83 -8.27 5.73
C SER A 51 -9.05 -7.76 4.31
N GLN A 52 -8.88 -6.46 4.13
CA GLN A 52 -8.94 -5.80 2.83
C GLN A 52 -7.55 -5.30 2.43
N MET A 53 -7.08 -5.74 1.26
CA MET A 53 -5.87 -5.21 0.64
C MET A 53 -6.23 -3.97 -0.18
N VAL A 54 -5.41 -2.93 -0.10
CA VAL A 54 -5.57 -1.69 -0.86
C VAL A 54 -4.26 -1.32 -1.50
N LEU A 55 -4.28 -0.95 -2.78
CA LEU A 55 -3.17 -0.28 -3.44
C LEU A 55 -3.39 1.22 -3.39
N GLY A 56 -2.41 1.98 -2.93
CA GLY A 56 -2.51 3.42 -2.79
C GLY A 56 -1.28 4.13 -3.30
N CYS A 57 -1.40 5.45 -3.48
CA CYS A 57 -0.23 6.29 -3.75
C CYS A 57 -0.26 7.60 -2.97
N MET A 58 0.91 8.16 -2.71
CA MET A 58 1.07 9.44 -2.00
C MET A 58 2.31 10.21 -2.43
N SER A 59 2.26 11.52 -2.27
CA SER A 59 3.39 12.43 -2.45
C SER A 59 3.48 13.41 -1.28
N ALA A 60 4.46 14.31 -1.30
CA ALA A 60 4.54 15.41 -0.34
C ALA A 60 3.30 16.33 -0.35
N VAL A 61 2.55 16.37 -1.46
CA VAL A 61 1.33 17.17 -1.61
C VAL A 61 0.13 16.52 -0.91
N GLY A 62 0.10 15.19 -0.84
CA GLY A 62 -1.01 14.46 -0.23
C GLY A 62 -1.19 13.05 -0.76
N VAL A 63 -2.41 12.54 -0.59
CA VAL A 63 -2.79 11.16 -0.95
C VAL A 63 -3.49 11.14 -2.31
N GLY A 64 -3.07 10.21 -3.16
CA GLY A 64 -3.69 9.94 -4.44
C GLY A 64 -4.88 8.98 -4.33
N ASN A 65 -5.16 8.26 -5.41
CA ASN A 65 -6.25 7.29 -5.44
C ASN A 65 -5.89 6.05 -4.62
N LEU A 66 -6.92 5.47 -3.98
CA LEU A 66 -6.87 4.16 -3.33
C LEU A 66 -7.71 3.18 -4.16
N HIS A 67 -7.18 1.99 -4.38
CA HIS A 67 -7.87 0.92 -5.11
C HIS A 67 -7.99 -0.32 -4.23
N PHE A 68 -9.23 -0.78 -4.03
CA PHE A 68 -9.51 -2.01 -3.29
C PHE A 68 -9.13 -3.22 -4.14
N ILE A 69 -8.30 -4.10 -3.59
CA ILE A 69 -7.81 -5.29 -4.28
C ILE A 69 -8.69 -6.47 -3.87
N GLU A 70 -9.31 -7.12 -4.83
CA GLU A 70 -10.05 -8.36 -4.62
C GLU A 70 -9.16 -9.56 -4.92
N GLY A 71 -8.94 -10.42 -3.92
CA GLY A 71 -8.12 -11.63 -4.07
C GLY A 71 -6.61 -11.37 -4.09
N MET A 72 -5.88 -12.32 -4.68
CA MET A 72 -4.42 -12.27 -4.80
C MET A 72 -4.01 -11.43 -6.01
N MET A 73 -3.17 -10.42 -5.79
CA MET A 73 -2.68 -9.58 -6.88
C MET A 73 -1.59 -10.26 -7.68
N ASP A 74 -1.82 -10.42 -8.99
CA ASP A 74 -0.80 -10.76 -9.95
C ASP A 74 -0.26 -9.51 -10.67
N LYS A 75 0.76 -9.70 -11.49
CA LYS A 75 1.39 -8.61 -12.26
C LYS A 75 0.44 -7.92 -13.26
N TYR A 76 -0.59 -8.59 -13.75
CA TYR A 76 -1.51 -8.02 -14.74
C TYR A 76 -2.50 -7.09 -14.03
N MET A 77 -3.08 -7.56 -12.92
CA MET A 77 -3.94 -6.73 -12.08
C MET A 77 -3.18 -5.52 -11.53
N TYR A 78 -1.94 -5.71 -11.07
CA TYR A 78 -1.08 -4.60 -10.64
C TYR A 78 -0.95 -3.53 -11.74
N LEU A 79 -0.58 -3.96 -12.94
CA LEU A 79 -0.37 -3.06 -14.07
C LEU A 79 -1.67 -2.32 -14.48
N ASP A 80 -2.81 -3.00 -14.44
CA ASP A 80 -4.09 -2.39 -14.78
C ASP A 80 -4.51 -1.35 -13.74
N ILE A 81 -4.28 -1.61 -12.45
CA ILE A 81 -4.53 -0.64 -11.39
C ILE A 81 -3.63 0.58 -11.57
N LEU A 82 -2.34 0.40 -11.88
CA LEU A 82 -1.42 1.52 -12.16
C LEU A 82 -1.90 2.38 -13.32
N LYS A 83 -2.27 1.78 -14.45
CA LYS A 83 -2.75 2.50 -15.64
C LYS A 83 -3.98 3.36 -15.34
N GLN A 84 -4.88 2.84 -14.52
CA GLN A 84 -6.13 3.54 -14.17
C GLN A 84 -5.90 4.69 -13.18
N ASN A 85 -5.00 4.51 -12.21
CA ASN A 85 -4.94 5.38 -11.04
C ASN A 85 -3.73 6.32 -10.99
N LEU A 86 -2.58 5.93 -11.55
CA LEU A 86 -1.33 6.65 -11.33
C LEU A 86 -1.36 8.06 -11.91
N LYS A 87 -1.76 8.17 -13.18
CA LYS A 87 -1.84 9.46 -13.88
C LYS A 87 -2.84 10.40 -13.22
N GLN A 88 -4.05 9.90 -12.93
CA GLN A 88 -5.11 10.69 -12.27
C GLN A 88 -4.65 11.21 -10.90
N SER A 89 -3.92 10.38 -10.15
CA SER A 89 -3.39 10.77 -8.85
C SER A 89 -2.34 11.88 -8.99
N ALA A 90 -1.41 11.75 -9.93
CA ALA A 90 -0.39 12.76 -10.21
C ALA A 90 -1.01 14.09 -10.70
N GLU A 91 -2.07 14.01 -11.52
CA GLU A 91 -2.88 15.16 -11.97
C GLU A 91 -3.55 15.87 -10.79
N LYS A 92 -4.23 15.11 -9.93
CA LYS A 92 -4.91 15.63 -8.73
C LYS A 92 -3.94 16.30 -7.76
N MET A 93 -2.72 15.80 -7.67
CA MET A 93 -1.65 16.37 -6.83
C MET A 93 -0.88 17.51 -7.51
N GLY A 94 -1.17 17.82 -8.78
CA GLY A 94 -0.48 18.90 -9.51
C GLY A 94 1.01 18.63 -9.76
N ILE A 95 1.43 17.36 -9.75
CA ILE A 95 2.84 16.95 -9.94
C ILE A 95 3.14 16.48 -11.36
N LEU A 96 2.16 16.51 -12.27
CA LEU A 96 2.41 16.35 -13.70
C LEU A 96 3.07 17.61 -14.30
N PRO A 97 3.89 17.46 -15.36
CA PRO A 97 4.34 16.20 -15.95
C PRO A 97 5.62 15.64 -15.27
N HIS A 98 6.05 16.22 -14.15
CA HIS A 98 7.36 15.97 -13.56
C HIS A 98 7.23 15.29 -12.19
N TYR A 99 7.04 13.97 -12.21
CA TYR A 99 7.08 13.14 -11.00
C TYR A 99 8.04 11.96 -11.14
N LYS A 100 8.54 11.49 -10.00
CA LYS A 100 9.37 10.30 -9.87
C LYS A 100 8.52 9.18 -9.30
N PHE A 101 8.46 8.05 -9.99
CA PHE A 101 7.66 6.91 -9.57
C PHE A 101 8.50 6.01 -8.67
N TYR A 102 8.01 5.74 -7.47
CA TYR A 102 8.66 4.90 -6.46
C TYR A 102 7.71 3.79 -6.00
N GLN A 103 8.20 2.56 -6.03
CA GLN A 103 7.52 1.34 -5.60
C GLN A 103 8.54 0.42 -4.92
N ASP A 104 8.10 -0.60 -4.21
CA ASP A 104 8.99 -1.61 -3.64
C ASP A 104 9.55 -2.58 -4.70
N ASN A 105 10.35 -3.55 -4.25
CA ASN A 105 11.00 -4.53 -5.13
C ASN A 105 10.24 -5.85 -5.31
N ASP A 106 8.93 -5.89 -5.04
CA ASP A 106 8.13 -7.11 -5.22
C ASP A 106 8.32 -7.69 -6.65
N PRO A 107 8.47 -9.02 -6.81
CA PRO A 107 8.54 -9.67 -8.12
C PRO A 107 7.46 -9.23 -9.12
N LYS A 108 6.25 -8.91 -8.66
CA LYS A 108 5.15 -8.44 -9.53
C LYS A 108 5.40 -7.04 -10.09
N HIS A 109 6.04 -6.16 -9.31
CA HIS A 109 6.43 -4.81 -9.72
C HIS A 109 7.63 -4.85 -10.69
N ASN A 110 8.52 -5.82 -10.47
CA ASN A 110 9.70 -6.06 -11.30
C ASN A 110 9.45 -6.95 -12.53
N ALA A 111 8.22 -7.44 -12.71
CA ALA A 111 7.86 -8.19 -13.90
C ALA A 111 8.09 -7.35 -15.17
N HIS A 112 8.56 -7.99 -16.24
CA HIS A 112 8.93 -7.32 -17.49
C HIS A 112 7.85 -6.36 -18.00
N ILE A 113 6.57 -6.78 -17.95
CA ILE A 113 5.44 -5.97 -18.42
C ILE A 113 5.25 -4.68 -17.61
N CYS A 114 5.46 -4.75 -16.29
CA CYS A 114 5.27 -3.63 -15.36
C CYS A 114 6.41 -2.62 -15.52
N ARG A 115 7.65 -3.12 -15.54
CA ARG A 115 8.85 -2.30 -15.78
C ARG A 115 8.81 -1.61 -17.13
N LEU A 116 8.44 -2.34 -18.19
CA LEU A 116 8.35 -1.76 -19.53
C LEU A 116 7.30 -0.66 -19.59
N TRP A 117 6.13 -0.89 -18.98
CA TRP A 117 5.10 0.15 -18.92
C TRP A 117 5.56 1.37 -18.14
N ALA A 118 6.16 1.18 -16.95
CA ALA A 118 6.68 2.27 -16.13
C ALA A 118 7.74 3.09 -16.88
N LEU A 119 8.67 2.45 -17.59
CA LEU A 119 9.70 3.12 -18.38
C LEU A 119 9.13 4.09 -19.43
N TYR A 120 8.01 3.74 -20.07
CA TYR A 120 7.40 4.58 -21.11
C TYR A 120 6.38 5.60 -20.58
N HIS A 121 5.83 5.40 -19.38
CA HIS A 121 4.70 6.21 -18.87
C HIS A 121 5.02 6.98 -17.59
N CYS A 122 6.13 6.67 -16.91
CA CYS A 122 6.59 7.38 -15.73
C CYS A 122 7.84 8.19 -16.10
N PRO A 123 7.82 9.54 -15.94
CA PRO A 123 8.89 10.43 -16.40
C PRO A 123 10.27 10.08 -15.85
N GLN A 124 10.32 9.53 -14.63
CA GLN A 124 11.53 9.10 -13.93
C GLN A 124 11.20 7.90 -13.03
N SER A 125 11.11 6.70 -13.62
CA SER A 125 11.02 5.44 -12.88
C SER A 125 12.41 4.99 -12.45
N ASN A 126 12.62 4.76 -11.16
CA ASN A 126 13.79 4.00 -10.68
C ASN A 126 13.54 2.49 -10.75
#